data_AF-A0A5E6Z5Q2-F1
#
_entry.id   AF-A0A5E6Z5Q2-F1
#
_cell.length_a   1.000
_cell.length_b   1.000
_cell.length_c   1.000
_cell.angle_alpha   90.00
_cell.angle_beta   90.00
_cell.angle_gamma   90.00
#
_symmetry.space_group_name_H-M   'P 1'
#
loop_
_entity.id
_entity.type
_entity.pdbx_description
1 polymer ?
#
loop_
_entity_poly.entity_id
_entity_poly.type
_entity_poly.pdbx_seq_one_letter_code
_entity_poly.pdbx_strand_id
1 'polypeptide(L)'
;MHGRHGFFTTPVFLSTSQSVEITRTPSDSNITCSAWTIPDFNVPSSLHDELRLPAAPTEYTVTYTASRNGTLLLSCQDPTRDMQNAGKMIPLHVNKGNAQHVPMFIFGITTKEEWKTTLSQQPNPSGEVLLFDGRTRFYMPAKVANRNKNIDIMRLMREHLLMTLVNDRLNGFDSQSIAAPLDLPTPGLINASYAACCSASGGQGLIKINFGGAAVPTSWGYWHEYGHMNQVGWTWGGLSEVTVNLYSVAACRRLQGSYELKDCHPGAAYSDKTWDRESVGNYLKSGKAYNFDGAIEGGDFNRSVMFNQLAASYENLYPQLGKAFRKEFNYADNATAFNTNAKKKDWFVVNASRFSGRDLRSFFDKWGVAYSAEASKTIANMELAQPLQPVGADTRNNWAIAANSASSTHGQMQDGSAKNIAYVAYNINEGPVDLTWADSNYTKLIVPAWDQSNKISYLTFRGTRSNGGCAKRSLNSATGCAQPGYSYWNIEYHPQDNPGLKGNLRGRIQLAARDWKLPAWGAQLDIPFTVADTFQ
;
A
#
# COMPACT_ATOMS: atom_id res chain seq x y z
N MET A 1 -1.08 -6.32 -26.77
CA MET A 1 -0.67 -6.74 -25.41
C MET A 1 -1.67 -6.13 -24.43
N HIS A 2 -2.27 -6.93 -23.54
CA HIS A 2 -3.17 -6.43 -22.50
C HIS A 2 -2.48 -6.51 -21.13
N GLY A 3 -2.50 -5.41 -20.37
CA GLY A 3 -1.97 -5.31 -19.01
C GLY A 3 -0.65 -4.53 -18.89
N ARG A 4 -0.13 -4.47 -17.66
CA ARG A 4 1.21 -3.94 -17.36
C ARG A 4 2.27 -4.83 -18.02
N HIS A 5 3.19 -4.22 -18.77
CA HIS A 5 4.26 -4.94 -19.46
C HIS A 5 5.62 -4.78 -18.75
N GLY A 6 6.47 -5.80 -18.84
CA GLY A 6 7.81 -5.85 -18.24
C GLY A 6 8.91 -5.20 -19.10
N PHE A 7 8.56 -4.25 -19.97
CA PHE A 7 9.55 -3.53 -20.79
C PHE A 7 10.25 -2.46 -19.99
N PHE A 8 11.57 -2.57 -19.82
CA PHE A 8 12.42 -1.56 -19.22
C PHE A 8 12.80 -0.50 -20.24
N THR A 9 12.71 0.76 -19.82
CA THR A 9 13.16 1.91 -20.61
C THR A 9 14.67 2.02 -20.54
N THR A 10 15.32 2.20 -21.70
CA THR A 10 16.76 2.43 -21.78
C THR A 10 17.06 3.92 -22.04
N PRO A 11 18.25 4.43 -21.70
CA PRO A 11 18.67 5.79 -22.06
C PRO A 11 19.14 5.90 -23.51
N VAL A 12 18.51 5.17 -24.44
CA VAL A 12 18.85 5.15 -25.87
C VAL A 12 17.64 5.59 -26.68
N PHE A 13 17.85 6.64 -27.48
CA PHE A 13 16.88 7.14 -28.45
C PHE A 13 17.41 6.93 -29.87
N LEU A 14 16.57 6.36 -30.72
CA LEU A 14 16.87 6.10 -32.11
C LEU A 14 15.98 6.98 -32.97
N SER A 15 16.58 7.66 -33.94
CA SER A 15 15.86 8.23 -35.07
C SER A 15 15.67 7.16 -36.15
N THR A 16 14.75 7.39 -37.08
CA THR A 16 14.55 6.51 -38.23
C THR A 16 15.87 6.13 -38.90
N SER A 17 16.05 4.82 -39.17
CA SER A 17 17.25 4.22 -39.77
C SER A 17 18.53 4.27 -38.92
N GLN A 18 18.50 4.80 -37.70
CA GLN A 18 19.58 4.60 -36.75
C GLN A 18 19.55 3.18 -36.20
N SER A 19 20.71 2.69 -35.78
CA SER A 19 20.91 1.35 -35.27
C SER A 19 21.81 1.32 -34.04
N VAL A 20 21.63 0.27 -33.25
CA VAL A 20 22.51 -0.15 -32.16
C VAL A 20 22.78 -1.65 -32.27
N GLU A 21 23.90 -2.07 -31.72
CA GLU A 21 24.16 -3.49 -31.50
C GLU A 21 23.67 -3.89 -30.12
N ILE A 22 23.03 -5.05 -30.01
CA ILE A 22 22.58 -5.62 -28.74
C ILE A 22 23.26 -6.97 -28.57
N THR A 23 24.12 -7.07 -27.56
CA THR A 23 24.75 -8.33 -27.17
C THR A 23 23.93 -8.99 -26.08
N ARG A 24 23.61 -10.27 -26.30
CA ARG A 24 22.96 -11.13 -25.31
C ARG A 24 23.98 -12.11 -24.74
N THR A 25 24.11 -12.14 -23.42
CA THR A 25 24.99 -13.09 -22.74
C THR A 25 24.43 -14.52 -22.81
N PRO A 26 25.30 -15.56 -22.72
CA PRO A 26 24.88 -16.96 -22.67
C PRO A 26 23.84 -17.21 -21.59
N SER A 27 22.87 -18.09 -21.87
CA SER A 27 21.92 -18.56 -20.88
C SER A 27 21.32 -19.91 -21.28
N ASP A 28 21.33 -20.85 -20.34
CA ASP A 28 20.67 -22.17 -20.50
C ASP A 28 19.17 -22.12 -20.20
N SER A 29 18.61 -20.93 -19.97
CA SER A 29 17.18 -20.76 -19.74
C SER A 29 16.40 -20.76 -21.07
N ASN A 30 15.10 -21.04 -21.03
CA ASN A 30 14.20 -20.86 -22.17
C ASN A 30 13.69 -19.41 -22.30
N ILE A 31 14.30 -18.44 -21.61
CA ILE A 31 13.87 -17.04 -21.57
C ILE A 31 14.16 -16.36 -22.90
N THR A 32 13.13 -15.78 -23.52
CA THR A 32 13.31 -14.96 -24.73
C THR A 32 13.31 -13.49 -24.33
N CYS A 33 14.34 -12.77 -24.77
CA CYS A 33 14.40 -11.32 -24.62
C CYS A 33 13.98 -10.65 -25.92
N SER A 34 13.63 -9.38 -25.85
CA SER A 34 13.27 -8.61 -27.03
C SER A 34 13.60 -7.13 -26.87
N ALA A 35 13.89 -6.50 -27.99
CA ALA A 35 14.09 -5.08 -28.15
C ALA A 35 12.95 -4.46 -28.98
N TRP A 36 12.52 -3.26 -28.61
CA TRP A 36 11.39 -2.55 -29.22
C TRP A 36 11.64 -1.04 -29.23
N THR A 37 11.00 -0.34 -30.17
CA THR A 37 10.99 1.12 -30.24
C THR A 37 9.63 1.62 -29.76
N ILE A 38 9.63 2.52 -28.77
CA ILE A 38 8.44 3.24 -28.33
C ILE A 38 8.52 4.72 -28.76
N PRO A 39 7.62 5.18 -29.67
CA PRO A 39 7.63 6.54 -30.17
C PRO A 39 6.95 7.53 -29.22
N ASP A 40 5.94 7.06 -28.47
CA ASP A 40 5.16 7.87 -27.54
C ASP A 40 4.78 7.04 -26.32
N PHE A 41 5.25 7.46 -25.16
CA PHE A 41 5.00 6.76 -23.91
C PHE A 41 3.62 7.00 -23.32
N ASN A 42 2.88 7.98 -23.84
CA ASN A 42 1.46 8.17 -23.52
C ASN A 42 0.55 7.14 -24.20
N VAL A 43 1.10 6.39 -25.16
CA VAL A 43 0.42 5.28 -25.83
C VAL A 43 1.31 4.03 -25.70
N PRO A 44 1.45 3.45 -24.50
CA PRO A 44 2.43 2.39 -24.24
C PRO A 44 2.16 1.09 -25.01
N SER A 45 0.98 0.94 -25.60
CA SER A 45 0.68 -0.15 -26.54
C SER A 45 1.31 0.04 -27.94
N SER A 46 1.79 1.24 -28.28
CA SER A 46 2.39 1.58 -29.57
C SER A 46 3.86 1.15 -29.61
N LEU A 47 4.14 -0.13 -29.42
CA LEU A 47 5.48 -0.71 -29.57
C LEU A 47 5.72 -1.12 -31.02
N HIS A 48 6.90 -0.78 -31.54
CA HIS A 48 7.31 -1.07 -32.91
C HIS A 48 8.65 -1.78 -32.94
N ASP A 49 9.01 -2.28 -34.12
CA ASP A 49 10.35 -2.80 -34.39
C ASP A 49 10.76 -3.93 -33.43
N GLU A 50 9.90 -4.97 -33.31
CA GLU A 50 10.22 -6.14 -32.48
C GLU A 50 11.46 -6.85 -33.02
N LEU A 51 12.52 -6.89 -32.20
CA LEU A 51 13.64 -7.80 -32.41
C LEU A 51 13.70 -8.81 -31.28
N ARG A 52 13.47 -10.08 -31.60
CA ARG A 52 13.61 -11.17 -30.63
C ARG A 52 15.07 -11.59 -30.49
N LEU A 53 15.47 -11.76 -29.24
CA LEU A 53 16.76 -12.24 -28.81
C LEU A 53 16.49 -13.56 -28.08
N PRO A 54 16.44 -14.73 -28.75
CA PRO A 54 16.23 -16.01 -28.08
C PRO A 54 17.42 -16.39 -27.18
N ALA A 55 17.21 -17.33 -26.25
CA ALA A 55 18.30 -17.89 -25.47
C ALA A 55 19.29 -18.64 -26.35
N ALA A 56 20.58 -18.56 -25.99
CA ALA A 56 21.66 -19.22 -26.70
C ALA A 56 22.74 -19.67 -25.70
N PRO A 57 23.42 -20.80 -25.97
CA PRO A 57 24.51 -21.32 -25.13
C PRO A 57 25.80 -20.50 -25.25
N THR A 58 25.88 -19.61 -26.25
CA THR A 58 27.02 -18.73 -26.49
C THR A 58 26.53 -17.28 -26.61
N GLU A 59 27.41 -16.34 -26.29
CA GLU A 59 27.16 -14.93 -26.51
C GLU A 59 26.96 -14.66 -28.01
N TYR A 60 26.05 -13.75 -28.31
CA TYR A 60 25.88 -13.26 -29.69
C TYR A 60 25.41 -11.81 -29.69
N THR A 61 25.69 -11.14 -30.81
CA THR A 61 25.32 -9.74 -31.05
C THR A 61 24.42 -9.65 -32.26
N VAL A 62 23.38 -8.82 -32.17
CA VAL A 62 22.49 -8.52 -33.30
C VAL A 62 22.37 -7.01 -33.48
N THR A 63 22.24 -6.58 -34.73
CA THR A 63 21.94 -5.18 -35.07
C THR A 63 20.44 -4.94 -34.96
N TYR A 64 20.08 -3.95 -34.15
CA TYR A 64 18.74 -3.40 -34.04
C TYR A 64 18.65 -2.09 -34.83
N THR A 65 17.69 -1.95 -35.73
CA THR A 65 17.49 -0.74 -36.53
C THR A 65 16.08 -0.21 -36.35
N ALA A 66 15.93 1.07 -36.00
CA ALA A 66 14.63 1.67 -35.78
C ALA A 66 13.96 2.06 -37.11
N SER A 67 12.67 1.72 -37.28
CA SER A 67 11.87 2.17 -38.42
C SER A 67 11.29 3.57 -38.21
N ARG A 68 11.37 4.09 -36.99
CA ARG A 68 10.81 5.37 -36.56
C ARG A 68 11.57 5.95 -35.37
N ASN A 69 11.33 7.22 -35.11
CA ASN A 69 11.87 7.88 -33.93
C ASN A 69 11.25 7.29 -32.65
N GLY A 70 12.08 6.98 -31.65
CA GLY A 70 11.60 6.54 -30.35
C GLY A 70 12.70 6.06 -29.41
N THR A 71 12.29 5.75 -28.19
CA THR A 71 13.18 5.18 -27.17
C THR A 71 13.26 3.67 -27.31
N LEU A 72 14.45 3.11 -27.14
CA LEU A 72 14.67 1.67 -27.09
C LEU A 72 14.16 1.11 -25.75
N LEU A 73 13.32 0.07 -25.84
CA LEU A 73 12.87 -0.73 -24.71
C LEU A 73 13.44 -2.14 -24.80
N LEU A 74 13.74 -2.71 -23.63
CA LEU A 74 14.18 -4.11 -23.50
C LEU A 74 13.23 -4.86 -22.58
N SER A 75 12.93 -6.12 -22.89
CA SER A 75 12.27 -7.02 -21.95
C SER A 75 12.79 -8.44 -22.09
N CYS A 76 12.62 -9.23 -21.03
CA CYS A 76 12.80 -10.66 -21.07
C CYS A 76 11.54 -11.33 -20.52
N GLN A 77 11.07 -12.35 -21.22
CA GLN A 77 9.84 -13.07 -20.87
C GLN A 77 10.17 -14.55 -20.68
N ASP A 78 9.70 -15.06 -19.54
CA ASP A 78 9.64 -16.49 -19.30
C ASP A 78 8.44 -17.06 -20.06
N PRO A 79 8.63 -17.98 -21.02
CA PRO A 79 7.52 -18.57 -21.77
C PRO A 79 6.74 -19.60 -20.95
N THR A 80 7.21 -19.97 -19.75
CA THR A 80 6.55 -20.97 -18.91
C THR A 80 5.34 -20.40 -18.17
N ARG A 81 4.36 -21.25 -17.90
CA ARG A 81 3.14 -20.88 -17.17
C ARG A 81 3.34 -20.77 -15.66
N ASP A 82 4.34 -21.46 -15.13
CA ASP A 82 4.66 -21.52 -13.70
C ASP A 82 5.68 -20.45 -13.27
N MET A 83 6.19 -19.66 -14.21
CA MET A 83 7.19 -18.62 -13.97
C MET A 83 8.47 -19.17 -13.30
N GLN A 84 8.90 -20.38 -13.68
CA GLN A 84 10.06 -21.08 -13.09
C GLN A 84 11.36 -20.26 -13.14
N ASN A 85 11.47 -19.28 -14.04
CA ASN A 85 12.63 -18.41 -14.19
C ASN A 85 12.42 -17.00 -13.58
N ALA A 86 11.33 -16.77 -12.84
CA ALA A 86 11.10 -15.51 -12.16
C ALA A 86 12.31 -15.13 -11.28
N GLY A 87 12.74 -13.87 -11.38
CA GLY A 87 13.91 -13.35 -10.65
C GLY A 87 15.27 -13.71 -11.26
N LYS A 88 15.35 -14.54 -12.31
CA LYS A 88 16.61 -14.72 -13.04
C LYS A 88 16.97 -13.45 -13.81
N MET A 89 18.19 -12.97 -13.60
CA MET A 89 18.72 -11.79 -14.28
C MET A 89 19.40 -12.21 -15.59
N ILE A 90 18.98 -11.60 -16.71
CA ILE A 90 19.57 -11.81 -18.02
C ILE A 90 20.25 -10.50 -18.47
N PRO A 91 21.58 -10.42 -18.47
CA PRO A 91 22.29 -9.26 -18.98
C PRO A 91 22.08 -9.08 -20.49
N LEU A 92 21.76 -7.84 -20.87
CA LEU A 92 21.76 -7.37 -22.25
C LEU A 92 22.66 -6.14 -22.32
N HIS A 93 23.61 -6.14 -23.25
CA HIS A 93 24.51 -5.00 -23.46
C HIS A 93 24.08 -4.27 -24.73
N VAL A 94 23.71 -3.00 -24.59
CA VAL A 94 23.47 -2.12 -25.74
C VAL A 94 24.78 -1.46 -26.09
N ASN A 95 25.39 -1.90 -27.19
CA ASN A 95 26.70 -1.46 -27.63
C ASN A 95 26.60 -0.21 -28.51
N LYS A 96 27.77 0.34 -28.84
CA LYS A 96 27.91 1.59 -29.59
C LYS A 96 27.31 1.45 -30.99
N GLY A 97 26.31 2.28 -31.29
CA GLY A 97 25.76 2.47 -32.63
C GLY A 97 25.79 3.95 -33.01
N ASN A 98 24.90 4.36 -33.91
CA ASN A 98 24.70 5.78 -34.25
C ASN A 98 23.49 6.40 -33.52
N ALA A 99 22.93 5.70 -32.52
CA ALA A 99 21.85 6.19 -31.67
C ALA A 99 22.29 7.27 -30.68
N GLN A 100 21.34 8.07 -30.22
CA GLN A 100 21.55 9.11 -29.22
C GLN A 100 21.37 8.55 -27.80
N HIS A 101 22.32 8.83 -26.92
CA HIS A 101 22.11 8.65 -25.48
C HIS A 101 21.23 9.78 -24.94
N VAL A 102 20.13 9.44 -24.28
CA VAL A 102 19.20 10.41 -23.69
C VAL A 102 19.23 10.36 -22.17
N PRO A 103 19.20 11.51 -21.48
CA PRO A 103 19.23 11.52 -20.02
C PRO A 103 17.98 10.88 -19.41
N MET A 104 18.17 10.12 -18.33
CA MET A 104 17.10 9.44 -17.61
C MET A 104 17.36 9.52 -16.10
N PHE A 105 16.35 9.92 -15.33
CA PHE A 105 16.43 9.89 -13.88
C PHE A 105 16.18 8.47 -13.39
N ILE A 106 17.13 7.87 -12.68
CA ILE A 106 16.96 6.57 -12.04
C ILE A 106 17.04 6.74 -10.53
N PHE A 107 15.95 6.40 -9.84
CA PHE A 107 15.87 6.56 -8.38
C PHE A 107 16.97 5.76 -7.67
N GLY A 108 17.69 6.44 -6.77
CA GLY A 108 18.82 5.86 -6.04
C GLY A 108 20.17 5.92 -6.77
N ILE A 109 20.19 6.23 -8.07
CA ILE A 109 21.42 6.44 -8.86
C ILE A 109 21.62 7.93 -9.16
N THR A 110 20.59 8.57 -9.70
CA THR A 110 20.62 9.99 -10.05
C THR A 110 20.45 10.88 -8.82
N THR A 111 21.26 11.93 -8.73
CA THR A 111 21.24 12.90 -7.62
C THR A 111 20.16 13.97 -7.79
N LYS A 112 19.81 14.64 -6.67
CA LYS A 112 18.92 15.81 -6.67
C LYS A 112 19.48 16.96 -7.53
N GLU A 113 20.80 17.13 -7.54
CA GLU A 113 21.44 18.22 -8.27
C GLU A 113 21.41 17.98 -9.79
N GLU A 114 21.65 16.74 -10.23
CA GLU A 114 21.52 16.36 -11.65
C GLU A 114 20.09 16.53 -12.16
N TRP A 115 19.07 16.22 -11.34
CA TRP A 115 17.68 16.52 -11.69
C TRP A 115 17.46 18.01 -11.95
N LYS A 116 17.92 18.84 -11.02
CA LYS A 116 17.69 20.28 -11.03
C LYS A 116 18.42 20.99 -12.17
N THR A 117 19.69 20.64 -12.39
CA THR A 117 20.57 21.37 -13.31
C THR A 117 20.58 20.80 -14.72
N THR A 118 20.32 19.50 -14.88
CA THR A 118 20.48 18.80 -16.16
C THR A 118 19.16 18.19 -16.62
N LEU A 119 18.64 17.17 -15.92
CA LEU A 119 17.60 16.29 -16.46
C LEU A 119 16.25 16.98 -16.66
N SER A 120 15.84 17.84 -15.74
CA SER A 120 14.56 18.56 -15.86
C SER A 120 14.51 19.55 -17.03
N GLN A 121 15.65 19.82 -17.66
CA GLN A 121 15.83 20.82 -18.72
C GLN A 121 16.33 20.20 -20.05
N GLN A 122 16.66 18.91 -20.06
CA GLN A 122 17.19 18.19 -21.23
C GLN A 122 16.26 17.01 -21.60
N PRO A 123 15.12 17.29 -22.25
CA PRO A 123 14.25 16.22 -22.73
C PRO A 123 14.93 15.40 -23.84
N ASN A 124 14.43 14.19 -24.07
CA ASN A 124 14.72 13.42 -25.27
C ASN A 124 14.24 14.17 -26.54
N PRO A 125 14.59 13.73 -27.76
CA PRO A 125 14.14 14.36 -28.99
C PRO A 125 12.61 14.40 -29.19
N SER A 126 11.84 13.56 -28.48
CA SER A 126 10.38 13.62 -28.44
C SER A 126 9.82 14.66 -27.45
N GLY A 127 10.67 15.38 -26.72
CA GLY A 127 10.25 16.42 -25.76
C GLY A 127 9.92 15.89 -24.36
N GLU A 128 10.32 14.66 -24.04
CA GLU A 128 10.00 13.97 -22.79
C GLU A 128 11.22 13.82 -21.89
N VAL A 129 11.04 13.99 -20.58
CA VAL A 129 12.00 13.63 -19.55
C VAL A 129 11.58 12.30 -18.96
N LEU A 130 12.52 11.34 -18.99
CA LEU A 130 12.29 9.96 -18.56
C LEU A 130 12.73 9.78 -17.10
N LEU A 131 11.89 9.13 -16.29
CA LEU A 131 12.25 8.76 -14.93
C LEU A 131 11.87 7.31 -14.63
N PHE A 132 12.54 6.68 -13.67
CA PHE A 132 12.27 5.32 -13.26
C PHE A 132 12.54 5.13 -11.76
N ASP A 133 11.59 4.53 -11.05
CA ASP A 133 11.70 4.22 -9.62
C ASP A 133 11.95 2.74 -9.30
N GLY A 134 12.07 1.89 -10.32
CA GLY A 134 12.15 0.42 -10.18
C GLY A 134 10.84 -0.32 -10.50
N ARG A 135 9.69 0.35 -10.38
CA ARG A 135 8.34 -0.23 -10.56
C ARG A 135 7.47 0.56 -11.54
N THR A 136 7.78 1.84 -11.71
CA THR A 136 7.08 2.81 -12.53
C THR A 136 8.07 3.52 -13.44
N ARG A 137 7.68 3.65 -14.70
CA ARG A 137 8.32 4.52 -15.68
C ARG A 137 7.51 5.79 -15.78
N PHE A 138 8.18 6.93 -15.71
CA PHE A 138 7.53 8.24 -15.75
C PHE A 138 7.95 8.99 -17.00
N TYR A 139 6.97 9.70 -17.55
CA TYR A 139 7.14 10.52 -18.74
C TYR A 139 6.63 11.91 -18.43
N MET A 140 7.55 12.86 -18.36
CA MET A 140 7.24 14.26 -18.11
C MET A 140 7.49 15.09 -19.37
N PRO A 141 6.49 15.79 -19.92
CA PRO A 141 6.77 16.79 -20.94
C PRO A 141 7.78 17.82 -20.41
N ALA A 142 8.68 18.30 -21.27
CA ALA A 142 9.76 19.23 -20.89
C ALA A 142 9.26 20.43 -20.06
N LYS A 143 8.10 21.00 -20.42
CA LYS A 143 7.48 22.12 -19.69
C LYS A 143 7.09 21.75 -18.25
N VAL A 144 6.59 20.53 -18.03
CA VAL A 144 6.21 20.04 -16.70
C VAL A 144 7.45 19.73 -15.87
N ALA A 145 8.47 19.11 -16.47
CA ALA A 145 9.74 18.82 -15.83
C ALA A 145 10.44 20.12 -15.36
N ASN A 146 10.58 21.11 -16.26
CA ASN A 146 11.21 22.39 -15.93
C ASN A 146 10.43 23.16 -14.84
N ARG A 147 9.09 23.12 -14.85
CA ARG A 147 8.26 23.70 -13.79
C ARG A 147 8.53 23.06 -12.42
N ASN A 148 8.86 21.78 -12.42
CA ASN A 148 9.14 20.99 -11.22
C ASN A 148 10.64 20.79 -10.93
N LYS A 149 11.55 21.57 -11.55
CA LYS A 149 13.00 21.37 -11.36
C LYS A 149 13.49 21.55 -9.92
N ASN A 150 12.79 22.34 -9.12
CA ASN A 150 13.17 22.67 -7.73
C ASN A 150 12.43 21.82 -6.68
N ILE A 151 11.66 20.81 -7.08
CA ILE A 151 10.98 19.94 -6.10
C ILE A 151 11.97 19.01 -5.39
N ASP A 152 11.54 18.41 -4.28
CA ASP A 152 12.24 17.22 -3.75
C ASP A 152 11.93 16.00 -4.63
N ILE A 153 12.73 15.81 -5.68
CA ILE A 153 12.58 14.69 -6.61
C ILE A 153 12.74 13.33 -5.92
N MET A 154 13.59 13.24 -4.88
CA MET A 154 13.77 11.99 -4.15
C MET A 154 12.52 11.65 -3.34
N ARG A 155 11.83 12.65 -2.79
CA ARG A 155 10.52 12.45 -2.17
C ARG A 155 9.50 11.98 -3.20
N LEU A 156 9.41 12.62 -4.36
CA LEU A 156 8.48 12.21 -5.41
C LEU A 156 8.65 10.73 -5.77
N MET A 157 9.86 10.34 -6.14
CA MET A 157 10.16 8.97 -6.57
C MET A 157 9.96 7.95 -5.45
N ARG A 158 10.29 8.30 -4.19
CA ARG A 158 10.03 7.46 -3.02
C ARG A 158 8.53 7.27 -2.78
N GLU A 159 7.73 8.34 -2.84
CA GLU A 159 6.28 8.25 -2.62
C GLU A 159 5.62 7.37 -3.70
N HIS A 160 6.03 7.51 -4.96
CA HIS A 160 5.57 6.65 -6.05
C HIS A 160 5.94 5.18 -5.87
N LEU A 161 7.20 4.89 -5.53
CA LEU A 161 7.61 3.52 -5.26
C LEU A 161 6.82 2.92 -4.10
N LEU A 162 6.66 3.66 -3.00
CA LEU A 162 5.89 3.22 -1.84
C LEU A 162 4.43 2.91 -2.17
N MET A 163 3.78 3.68 -3.05
CA MET A 163 2.41 3.36 -3.51
C MET A 163 2.32 1.98 -4.14
N THR A 164 3.28 1.61 -5.00
CA THR A 164 3.28 0.29 -5.64
C THR A 164 3.41 -0.83 -4.60
N LEU A 165 4.30 -0.66 -3.61
CA LEU A 165 4.52 -1.64 -2.55
C LEU A 165 3.30 -1.77 -1.61
N VAL A 166 2.63 -0.66 -1.30
CA VAL A 166 1.40 -0.64 -0.51
C VAL A 166 0.30 -1.40 -1.24
N ASN A 167 0.14 -1.15 -2.54
CA ASN A 167 -0.89 -1.80 -3.35
C ASN A 167 -0.62 -3.30 -3.52
N ASP A 168 0.65 -3.68 -3.72
CA ASP A 168 1.07 -5.08 -3.78
C ASP A 168 0.74 -5.79 -2.47
N ARG A 169 1.13 -5.22 -1.31
CA ARG A 169 0.83 -5.79 0.01
C ARG A 169 -0.68 -5.92 0.24
N LEU A 170 -1.47 -4.89 -0.09
CA LEU A 170 -2.92 -4.88 0.11
C LEU A 170 -3.61 -5.98 -0.71
N ASN A 171 -3.07 -6.32 -1.87
CA ASN A 171 -3.52 -7.42 -2.71
C ASN A 171 -2.94 -8.78 -2.30
N GLY A 172 -2.09 -8.85 -1.27
CA GLY A 172 -1.44 -10.09 -0.84
C GLY A 172 -0.39 -10.57 -1.83
N PHE A 173 0.29 -9.66 -2.54
CA PHE A 173 1.50 -9.94 -3.29
C PHE A 173 2.73 -9.74 -2.39
N ASP A 174 2.85 -10.58 -1.37
CA ASP A 174 3.87 -10.50 -0.31
C ASP A 174 4.84 -11.70 -0.34
N SER A 175 4.69 -12.63 -1.29
CA SER A 175 5.60 -13.75 -1.44
C SER A 175 6.96 -13.26 -1.96
N GLN A 176 8.02 -13.86 -1.43
CA GLN A 176 9.37 -13.78 -2.00
C GLN A 176 9.78 -15.09 -2.67
N SER A 177 8.95 -16.12 -2.58
CA SER A 177 9.25 -17.46 -3.09
C SER A 177 8.57 -17.69 -4.42
N ILE A 178 9.37 -18.08 -5.42
CA ILE A 178 8.88 -18.53 -6.73
C ILE A 178 8.01 -19.79 -6.65
N ALA A 179 8.03 -20.50 -5.52
CA ALA A 179 7.13 -21.63 -5.27
C ALA A 179 5.66 -21.20 -5.04
N ALA A 180 5.42 -19.91 -4.77
CA ALA A 180 4.10 -19.30 -4.70
C ALA A 180 3.97 -18.18 -5.75
N PRO A 181 4.02 -18.52 -7.06
CA PRO A 181 4.15 -17.56 -8.14
C PRO A 181 2.93 -16.62 -8.25
N LEU A 182 1.74 -17.10 -7.86
CA LEU A 182 0.51 -16.29 -7.86
C LEU A 182 0.51 -15.18 -6.81
N ASP A 183 1.40 -15.24 -5.81
CA ASP A 183 1.48 -14.28 -4.71
C ASP A 183 2.76 -13.44 -4.76
N LEU A 184 3.54 -13.54 -5.85
CA LEU A 184 4.67 -12.66 -6.10
C LEU A 184 4.20 -11.26 -6.51
N PRO A 185 4.91 -10.19 -6.11
CA PRO A 185 4.75 -8.87 -6.70
C PRO A 185 4.78 -8.94 -8.23
N THR A 186 3.84 -8.27 -8.88
CA THR A 186 3.75 -8.29 -10.33
C THR A 186 5.03 -7.70 -10.97
N PRO A 187 5.71 -8.40 -11.89
CA PRO A 187 6.88 -7.88 -12.58
C PRO A 187 6.51 -6.80 -13.63
N GLY A 188 5.23 -6.62 -13.94
CA GLY A 188 4.77 -5.60 -14.88
C GLY A 188 4.97 -4.18 -14.33
N LEU A 189 5.52 -3.30 -15.16
CA LEU A 189 5.81 -1.92 -14.79
C LEU A 189 4.63 -1.00 -15.10
N ILE A 190 4.39 -0.02 -14.23
CA ILE A 190 3.42 1.06 -14.47
C ILE A 190 4.05 2.10 -15.41
N ASN A 191 3.24 2.67 -16.29
CA ASN A 191 3.56 3.85 -17.11
C ASN A 191 2.80 5.05 -16.54
N ALA A 192 3.52 5.99 -15.94
CA ALA A 192 2.97 7.20 -15.36
C ALA A 192 3.22 8.41 -16.27
N SER A 193 2.16 8.94 -16.85
CA SER A 193 2.21 10.11 -17.72
C SER A 193 1.90 11.39 -16.95
N TYR A 194 2.77 12.38 -17.11
CA TYR A 194 2.51 13.76 -16.74
C TYR A 194 2.09 14.62 -17.94
N ALA A 195 1.74 14.03 -19.09
CA ALA A 195 1.24 14.78 -20.24
C ALA A 195 -0.23 15.19 -20.09
N ALA A 196 -0.99 14.44 -19.31
CA ALA A 196 -2.41 14.67 -19.10
C ALA A 196 -2.86 14.14 -17.73
N CYS A 197 -4.13 14.39 -17.43
CA CYS A 197 -4.87 13.92 -16.26
C CYS A 197 -6.35 13.80 -16.66
N CYS A 198 -7.20 13.05 -15.97
CA CYS A 198 -6.97 12.18 -14.82
C CYS A 198 -7.63 10.85 -15.18
N SER A 199 -6.82 9.82 -15.41
CA SER A 199 -7.35 8.55 -15.88
C SER A 199 -6.36 7.40 -15.74
N ALA A 200 -6.91 6.22 -15.58
CA ALA A 200 -6.20 4.96 -15.59
C ALA A 200 -6.68 4.06 -16.73
N SER A 201 -5.74 3.40 -17.40
CA SER A 201 -5.98 2.37 -18.40
C SER A 201 -5.25 1.10 -17.98
N GLY A 202 -5.93 0.26 -17.17
CA GLY A 202 -5.34 -0.96 -16.59
C GLY A 202 -4.83 -1.93 -17.66
N GLY A 203 -5.55 -2.05 -18.77
CA GLY A 203 -5.17 -2.86 -19.93
C GLY A 203 -3.91 -2.37 -20.68
N GLN A 204 -3.39 -1.19 -20.34
CA GLN A 204 -2.16 -0.64 -20.91
C GLN A 204 -1.09 -0.35 -19.83
N GLY A 205 -1.41 -0.59 -18.57
CA GLY A 205 -0.57 -0.19 -17.43
C GLY A 205 -0.32 1.32 -17.36
N LEU A 206 -1.21 2.14 -17.94
CA LEU A 206 -1.04 3.59 -18.06
C LEU A 206 -1.86 4.33 -17.01
N ILE A 207 -1.25 5.31 -16.36
CA ILE A 207 -1.93 6.31 -15.53
C ILE A 207 -1.56 7.71 -16.00
N LYS A 208 -2.52 8.63 -15.98
CA LYS A 208 -2.36 10.04 -16.33
C LYS A 208 -2.56 10.88 -15.07
N ILE A 209 -1.48 11.48 -14.57
CA ILE A 209 -1.40 12.02 -13.20
C ILE A 209 -0.93 13.49 -13.15
N ASN A 210 -1.07 14.24 -14.25
CA ASN A 210 -0.74 15.67 -14.25
C ASN A 210 -1.89 16.54 -13.69
N PHE A 211 -1.98 16.66 -12.38
CA PHE A 211 -3.00 17.48 -11.71
C PHE A 211 -2.72 19.01 -11.78
N GLY A 212 -1.93 19.47 -12.76
CA GLY A 212 -1.70 20.88 -13.08
C GLY A 212 -0.82 21.67 -12.09
N GLY A 213 -0.46 21.08 -10.96
CA GLY A 213 0.31 21.69 -9.87
C GLY A 213 1.73 21.16 -9.70
N ALA A 214 2.26 21.32 -8.48
CA ALA A 214 3.51 20.69 -8.07
C ALA A 214 3.33 19.16 -8.04
N ALA A 215 4.34 18.42 -8.49
CA ALA A 215 4.29 16.95 -8.50
C ALA A 215 4.37 16.33 -7.09
N VAL A 216 4.86 17.09 -6.11
CA VAL A 216 5.06 16.65 -4.73
C VAL A 216 4.53 17.71 -3.74
N PRO A 217 3.94 17.33 -2.59
CA PRO A 217 3.61 15.96 -2.19
C PRO A 217 2.60 15.31 -3.12
N THR A 218 2.66 13.99 -3.27
CA THR A 218 1.58 13.25 -3.92
C THR A 218 0.29 13.45 -3.13
N SER A 219 -0.83 13.45 -3.84
CA SER A 219 -2.17 13.70 -3.28
C SER A 219 -3.12 12.56 -3.63
N TRP A 220 -4.35 12.63 -3.13
CA TRP A 220 -5.40 11.64 -3.39
C TRP A 220 -5.50 11.22 -4.85
N GLY A 221 -5.45 12.18 -5.79
CA GLY A 221 -5.53 11.89 -7.21
C GLY A 221 -4.45 10.91 -7.69
N TYR A 222 -3.21 11.07 -7.23
CA TYR A 222 -2.12 10.15 -7.56
C TYR A 222 -2.43 8.75 -7.03
N TRP A 223 -2.81 8.67 -5.76
CA TRP A 223 -3.05 7.40 -5.08
C TRP A 223 -4.23 6.64 -5.71
N HIS A 224 -5.26 7.37 -6.14
CA HIS A 224 -6.44 6.88 -6.83
C HIS A 224 -6.09 6.27 -8.19
N GLU A 225 -5.35 6.98 -9.04
CA GLU A 225 -4.95 6.45 -10.35
C GLU A 225 -4.03 5.21 -10.23
N TYR A 226 -3.12 5.21 -9.26
CA TYR A 226 -2.34 4.00 -8.92
C TYR A 226 -3.23 2.85 -8.44
N GLY A 227 -4.29 3.15 -7.69
CA GLY A 227 -5.26 2.17 -7.21
C GLY A 227 -5.97 1.43 -8.34
N HIS A 228 -6.33 2.12 -9.43
CA HIS A 228 -6.98 1.48 -10.59
C HIS A 228 -6.12 0.38 -11.22
N MET A 229 -4.78 0.48 -11.16
CA MET A 229 -3.87 -0.58 -11.64
C MET A 229 -3.93 -1.86 -10.79
N ASN A 230 -4.56 -1.80 -9.62
CA ASN A 230 -4.49 -2.81 -8.59
C ASN A 230 -5.86 -3.30 -8.13
N GLN A 231 -6.96 -2.75 -8.65
CA GLN A 231 -8.30 -3.22 -8.32
C GLN A 231 -8.47 -4.71 -8.57
N VAL A 232 -9.17 -5.33 -7.64
CA VAL A 232 -9.20 -6.78 -7.47
C VAL A 232 -10.45 -7.41 -8.08
N GLY A 233 -10.27 -8.62 -8.62
CA GLY A 233 -11.31 -9.31 -9.38
C GLY A 233 -12.52 -9.76 -8.56
N TRP A 234 -12.42 -9.84 -7.23
CA TRP A 234 -13.55 -10.16 -6.34
C TRP A 234 -14.59 -9.04 -6.26
N THR A 235 -14.31 -7.87 -6.82
CA THR A 235 -15.26 -6.74 -6.89
C THR A 235 -16.35 -7.01 -7.93
N TRP A 236 -17.56 -6.52 -7.65
CA TRP A 236 -18.71 -6.60 -8.56
C TRP A 236 -18.90 -5.31 -9.36
N GLY A 237 -19.80 -5.36 -10.36
CA GLY A 237 -20.05 -4.24 -11.27
C GLY A 237 -20.50 -2.97 -10.55
N GLY A 238 -20.11 -1.82 -11.11
CA GLY A 238 -20.41 -0.49 -10.55
C GLY A 238 -19.43 0.00 -9.47
N LEU A 239 -18.35 -0.74 -9.18
CA LEU A 239 -17.42 -0.40 -8.10
C LEU A 239 -16.05 0.12 -8.56
N SER A 240 -15.89 0.48 -9.85
CA SER A 240 -14.59 0.95 -10.38
C SER A 240 -14.11 2.21 -9.63
N GLU A 241 -14.99 3.16 -9.36
CA GLU A 241 -14.68 4.39 -8.61
C GLU A 241 -14.86 4.25 -7.09
N VAL A 242 -15.20 3.05 -6.62
CA VAL A 242 -15.45 2.77 -5.20
C VAL A 242 -14.26 2.05 -4.58
N THR A 243 -13.90 0.88 -5.10
CA THR A 243 -12.89 0.00 -4.49
C THR A 243 -11.46 0.50 -4.73
N VAL A 244 -11.26 1.34 -5.75
CA VAL A 244 -10.01 2.08 -5.97
C VAL A 244 -9.60 2.91 -4.74
N ASN A 245 -10.57 3.42 -4.00
CA ASN A 245 -10.30 4.26 -2.83
C ASN A 245 -9.72 3.46 -1.65
N LEU A 246 -9.83 2.13 -1.63
CA LEU A 246 -9.10 1.28 -0.67
C LEU A 246 -7.58 1.53 -0.76
N TYR A 247 -7.05 1.60 -1.98
CA TYR A 247 -5.65 1.87 -2.25
C TYR A 247 -5.28 3.32 -1.94
N SER A 248 -6.19 4.26 -2.22
CA SER A 248 -6.00 5.69 -1.90
C SER A 248 -5.81 5.91 -0.39
N VAL A 249 -6.64 5.26 0.41
CA VAL A 249 -6.57 5.33 1.88
C VAL A 249 -5.33 4.62 2.41
N ALA A 250 -5.01 3.44 1.88
CA ALA A 250 -3.79 2.73 2.26
C ALA A 250 -2.53 3.55 1.95
N ALA A 251 -2.46 4.21 0.80
CA ALA A 251 -1.39 5.13 0.45
C ALA A 251 -1.34 6.33 1.39
N CYS A 252 -2.47 6.97 1.68
CA CYS A 252 -2.53 8.08 2.63
C CYS A 252 -2.00 7.68 4.02
N ARG A 253 -2.48 6.57 4.58
CA ARG A 253 -2.00 6.05 5.86
C ARG A 253 -0.51 5.79 5.84
N ARG A 254 0.00 5.19 4.76
CA ARG A 254 1.42 4.88 4.64
C ARG A 254 2.27 6.15 4.52
N LEU A 255 1.88 7.08 3.66
CA LEU A 255 2.68 8.24 3.30
C LEU A 255 2.55 9.37 4.31
N GLN A 256 1.36 9.56 4.89
CA GLN A 256 1.08 10.68 5.77
C GLN A 256 0.85 10.26 7.23
N GLY A 257 0.70 8.98 7.53
CA GLY A 257 0.40 8.51 8.89
C GLY A 257 -0.96 8.99 9.41
N SER A 258 -1.84 9.46 8.51
CA SER A 258 -3.17 9.94 8.91
C SER A 258 -4.20 8.82 8.88
N TYR A 259 -5.02 8.80 9.92
CA TYR A 259 -6.21 7.96 10.05
C TYR A 259 -7.49 8.79 9.89
N GLU A 260 -7.38 10.04 9.48
CA GLU A 260 -8.51 10.94 9.30
C GLU A 260 -8.74 11.19 7.80
N LEU A 261 -9.97 10.96 7.33
CA LEU A 261 -10.33 11.13 5.92
C LEU A 261 -10.06 12.54 5.41
N LYS A 262 -10.34 13.56 6.22
CA LYS A 262 -10.10 14.97 5.87
C LYS A 262 -8.64 15.29 5.52
N ASP A 263 -7.69 14.55 6.11
CA ASP A 263 -6.26 14.76 5.84
C ASP A 263 -5.85 14.10 4.50
N CYS A 264 -6.54 13.03 4.12
CA CYS A 264 -6.32 12.32 2.87
C CYS A 264 -7.03 12.95 1.67
N HIS A 265 -8.27 13.40 1.86
CA HIS A 265 -9.13 13.96 0.82
C HIS A 265 -9.78 15.28 1.31
N PRO A 266 -9.12 16.44 1.14
CA PRO A 266 -9.50 17.71 1.78
C PRO A 266 -10.85 18.33 1.34
N GLY A 267 -11.66 17.64 0.53
CA GLY A 267 -13.04 18.02 0.19
C GLY A 267 -14.10 16.99 0.60
N ALA A 268 -13.72 15.93 1.32
CA ALA A 268 -14.67 14.90 1.75
C ALA A 268 -15.43 15.38 3.00
N ALA A 269 -16.69 15.78 2.83
CA ALA A 269 -17.55 16.22 3.93
C ALA A 269 -18.28 15.02 4.57
N TYR A 270 -17.69 14.37 5.57
CA TYR A 270 -18.37 13.30 6.32
C TYR A 270 -17.97 13.32 7.80
N SER A 271 -18.85 13.84 8.65
CA SER A 271 -18.60 13.95 10.10
C SER A 271 -18.81 12.63 10.87
N ASP A 272 -19.27 11.57 10.21
CA ASP A 272 -19.71 10.32 10.84
C ASP A 272 -19.08 9.04 10.29
N LYS A 273 -18.11 9.17 9.38
CA LYS A 273 -17.48 8.04 8.67
C LYS A 273 -15.99 8.03 8.99
N THR A 274 -15.63 7.40 10.11
CA THR A 274 -14.23 7.15 10.50
C THR A 274 -13.78 5.80 9.99
N TRP A 275 -12.47 5.67 9.80
CA TRP A 275 -11.81 4.40 9.47
C TRP A 275 -10.67 4.13 10.45
N ASP A 276 -10.95 4.33 11.73
CA ASP A 276 -10.08 3.95 12.83
C ASP A 276 -9.94 2.41 12.96
N ARG A 277 -9.02 1.96 13.81
CA ARG A 277 -8.66 0.55 13.98
C ARG A 277 -9.79 -0.34 14.55
N GLU A 278 -10.92 0.23 14.99
CA GLU A 278 -12.12 -0.52 15.45
C GLU A 278 -13.39 -0.05 14.71
N SER A 279 -13.22 0.55 13.53
CA SER A 279 -14.30 1.23 12.81
C SER A 279 -15.50 0.34 12.46
N VAL A 280 -15.31 -0.97 12.23
CA VAL A 280 -16.44 -1.92 12.06
C VAL A 280 -17.31 -2.00 13.32
N GLY A 281 -16.66 -2.12 14.49
CA GLY A 281 -17.34 -2.16 15.78
C GLY A 281 -18.04 -0.84 16.13
N ASN A 282 -17.34 0.28 15.93
CA ASN A 282 -17.88 1.62 16.13
C ASN A 282 -19.11 1.89 15.22
N TYR A 283 -19.04 1.46 13.96
CA TYR A 283 -20.16 1.55 13.03
C TYR A 283 -21.37 0.75 13.51
N LEU A 284 -21.18 -0.52 13.89
CA LEU A 284 -22.26 -1.36 14.41
C LEU A 284 -22.93 -0.74 15.64
N LYS A 285 -22.11 -0.24 16.58
CA LYS A 285 -22.56 0.43 17.82
C LYS A 285 -23.34 1.71 17.53
N SER A 286 -22.99 2.44 16.46
CA SER A 286 -23.66 3.70 16.09
C SER A 286 -25.14 3.55 15.73
N GLY A 287 -25.60 2.33 15.46
CA GLY A 287 -26.98 2.09 15.04
C GLY A 287 -27.26 2.40 13.57
N LYS A 288 -26.40 3.18 12.90
CA LYS A 288 -26.61 3.65 11.52
C LYS A 288 -26.72 2.51 10.51
N ALA A 289 -27.52 2.73 9.49
CA ALA A 289 -27.69 1.84 8.35
C ALA A 289 -27.64 2.62 7.04
N TYR A 290 -27.19 1.95 5.99
CA TYR A 290 -27.07 2.46 4.63
C TYR A 290 -27.70 1.47 3.65
N ASN A 291 -27.87 1.91 2.40
CA ASN A 291 -28.31 1.06 1.31
C ASN A 291 -27.23 0.99 0.23
N PHE A 292 -26.24 0.11 0.42
CA PHE A 292 -25.11 -0.04 -0.49
C PHE A 292 -25.56 -0.35 -1.92
N ASP A 293 -26.52 -1.27 -2.06
CA ASP A 293 -27.03 -1.75 -3.36
C ASP A 293 -28.04 -0.81 -4.03
N GLY A 294 -28.63 0.10 -3.26
CA GLY A 294 -29.53 1.15 -3.74
C GLY A 294 -28.88 2.54 -3.74
N ALA A 295 -29.69 3.58 -3.59
CA ALA A 295 -29.21 4.94 -3.46
C ALA A 295 -28.53 5.14 -2.09
N ILE A 296 -27.35 5.75 -2.12
CA ILE A 296 -26.59 6.10 -0.92
C ILE A 296 -26.32 7.61 -0.90
N GLU A 297 -26.52 8.22 0.25
CA GLU A 297 -26.13 9.62 0.47
C GLU A 297 -24.63 9.79 0.23
N GLY A 298 -24.22 10.87 -0.45
CA GLY A 298 -22.81 11.13 -0.80
C GLY A 298 -22.23 10.25 -1.92
N GLY A 299 -23.06 9.41 -2.57
CA GLY A 299 -22.71 8.70 -3.80
C GLY A 299 -21.64 7.61 -3.64
N ASP A 300 -20.99 7.27 -4.76
CA ASP A 300 -20.03 6.16 -4.87
C ASP A 300 -18.88 6.24 -3.87
N PHE A 301 -18.41 7.44 -3.55
CA PHE A 301 -17.36 7.63 -2.56
C PHE A 301 -17.77 7.07 -1.18
N ASN A 302 -19.03 7.24 -0.77
CA ASN A 302 -19.51 6.71 0.51
C ASN A 302 -19.63 5.20 0.55
N ARG A 303 -19.84 4.54 -0.60
CA ARG A 303 -19.73 3.08 -0.67
C ARG A 303 -18.31 2.60 -0.32
N SER A 304 -17.29 3.42 -0.57
CA SER A 304 -15.90 3.06 -0.27
C SER A 304 -15.64 2.96 1.24
N VAL A 305 -16.45 3.62 2.07
CA VAL A 305 -16.28 3.62 3.53
C VAL A 305 -16.45 2.23 4.11
N MET A 306 -17.41 1.43 3.63
CA MET A 306 -17.58 0.03 4.05
C MET A 306 -16.27 -0.76 3.89
N PHE A 307 -15.62 -0.65 2.73
CA PHE A 307 -14.36 -1.35 2.46
C PHE A 307 -13.22 -0.81 3.33
N ASN A 308 -13.15 0.50 3.54
CA ASN A 308 -12.11 1.11 4.37
C ASN A 308 -12.28 0.82 5.87
N GLN A 309 -13.51 0.61 6.36
CA GLN A 309 -13.77 0.17 7.73
C GLN A 309 -13.22 -1.25 7.96
N LEU A 310 -13.48 -2.15 7.02
CA LEU A 310 -12.91 -3.49 7.02
C LEU A 310 -11.38 -3.44 6.99
N ALA A 311 -10.79 -2.58 6.16
CA ALA A 311 -9.33 -2.46 6.01
C ALA A 311 -8.66 -1.92 7.27
N ALA A 312 -9.33 -0.99 7.96
CA ALA A 312 -8.84 -0.42 9.19
C ALA A 312 -8.93 -1.40 10.37
N SER A 313 -10.02 -2.16 10.43
CA SER A 313 -10.31 -3.06 11.55
C SER A 313 -9.56 -4.39 11.45
N TYR A 314 -9.29 -4.86 10.23
CA TYR A 314 -8.71 -6.18 9.99
C TYR A 314 -7.57 -6.09 8.98
N GLU A 315 -6.35 -5.81 9.46
CA GLU A 315 -5.20 -5.49 8.60
C GLU A 315 -4.88 -6.58 7.56
N ASN A 316 -5.04 -7.85 7.93
CA ASN A 316 -4.72 -9.00 7.05
C ASN A 316 -5.91 -9.48 6.21
N LEU A 317 -7.07 -8.83 6.28
CA LEU A 317 -8.27 -9.25 5.56
C LEU A 317 -8.09 -9.17 4.03
N TYR A 318 -7.75 -8.00 3.51
CA TYR A 318 -7.60 -7.80 2.06
C TYR A 318 -6.47 -8.61 1.43
N PRO A 319 -5.28 -8.72 2.05
CA PRO A 319 -4.24 -9.61 1.55
C PRO A 319 -4.73 -11.06 1.41
N GLN A 320 -5.46 -11.58 2.42
CA GLN A 320 -6.02 -12.94 2.36
C GLN A 320 -7.12 -13.08 1.30
N LEU A 321 -8.01 -12.08 1.15
CA LEU A 321 -8.99 -12.05 0.07
C LEU A 321 -8.32 -12.08 -1.31
N GLY A 322 -7.26 -11.31 -1.51
CA GLY A 322 -6.51 -11.28 -2.76
C GLY A 322 -5.94 -12.65 -3.13
N LYS A 323 -5.26 -13.30 -2.18
CA LYS A 323 -4.69 -14.64 -2.36
C LYS A 323 -5.76 -15.70 -2.63
N ALA A 324 -6.80 -15.73 -1.79
CA ALA A 324 -7.90 -16.68 -1.93
C ALA A 324 -8.62 -16.51 -3.28
N PHE A 325 -8.95 -15.27 -3.66
CA PHE A 325 -9.60 -15.01 -4.93
C PHE A 325 -8.75 -15.41 -6.12
N ARG A 326 -7.44 -15.08 -6.14
CA ARG A 326 -6.56 -15.50 -7.25
C ARG A 326 -6.55 -17.01 -7.43
N LYS A 327 -6.49 -17.76 -6.33
CA LYS A 327 -6.50 -19.23 -6.34
C LYS A 327 -7.85 -19.79 -6.78
N GLU A 328 -8.96 -19.27 -6.24
CA GLU A 328 -10.29 -19.78 -6.50
C GLU A 328 -10.86 -19.36 -7.86
N PHE A 329 -10.58 -18.12 -8.29
CA PHE A 329 -11.02 -17.61 -9.59
C PHE A 329 -10.43 -18.43 -10.72
N ASN A 330 -9.18 -18.89 -10.57
CA ASN A 330 -8.43 -19.72 -11.51
C ASN A 330 -8.91 -19.52 -12.96
N TYR A 331 -8.41 -18.46 -13.62
CA TYR A 331 -8.99 -17.93 -14.85
C TYR A 331 -9.31 -18.98 -15.92
N ALA A 332 -8.48 -20.01 -16.06
CA ALA A 332 -8.66 -21.08 -17.03
C ALA A 332 -9.79 -22.06 -16.66
N ASP A 333 -9.96 -22.35 -15.37
CA ASP A 333 -10.76 -23.49 -14.91
C ASP A 333 -12.05 -23.08 -14.18
N ASN A 334 -12.09 -21.91 -13.53
CA ASN A 334 -13.18 -21.58 -12.60
C ASN A 334 -13.73 -20.14 -12.72
N ALA A 335 -13.39 -19.40 -13.78
CA ALA A 335 -13.84 -18.01 -13.94
C ALA A 335 -15.38 -17.85 -13.94
N THR A 336 -16.12 -18.87 -14.41
CA THR A 336 -17.60 -18.87 -14.46
C THR A 336 -18.25 -18.94 -13.08
N ALA A 337 -17.53 -19.37 -12.04
CA ALA A 337 -17.98 -19.30 -10.65
C ALA A 337 -18.07 -17.86 -10.12
N PHE A 338 -17.58 -16.87 -10.87
CA PHE A 338 -17.52 -15.46 -10.47
C PHE A 338 -18.10 -14.51 -11.53
N ASN A 339 -18.92 -15.01 -12.44
CA ASN A 339 -19.43 -14.27 -13.60
C ASN A 339 -20.65 -13.37 -13.32
N THR A 340 -21.16 -13.33 -12.09
CA THR A 340 -22.28 -12.45 -11.70
C THR A 340 -21.96 -11.65 -10.45
N ASN A 341 -22.60 -10.49 -10.29
CA ASN A 341 -22.47 -9.67 -9.09
C ASN A 341 -22.88 -10.42 -7.82
N ALA A 342 -23.97 -11.20 -7.88
CA ALA A 342 -24.46 -11.97 -6.74
C ALA A 342 -23.42 -12.99 -6.24
N LYS A 343 -22.80 -13.77 -7.15
CA LYS A 343 -21.75 -14.74 -6.79
C LYS A 343 -20.54 -14.07 -6.15
N LYS A 344 -20.12 -12.91 -6.67
CA LYS A 344 -19.00 -12.14 -6.10
C LYS A 344 -19.31 -11.56 -4.72
N LYS A 345 -20.55 -11.06 -4.52
CA LYS A 345 -21.01 -10.58 -3.22
C LYS A 345 -21.04 -11.71 -2.19
N ASP A 346 -21.67 -12.84 -2.53
CA ASP A 346 -21.73 -14.03 -1.67
C ASP A 346 -20.32 -14.49 -1.28
N TRP A 347 -19.43 -14.59 -2.27
CA TRP A 347 -18.03 -14.92 -2.02
C TRP A 347 -17.34 -13.92 -1.09
N PHE A 348 -17.54 -12.62 -1.32
CA PHE A 348 -16.93 -11.56 -0.53
C PHE A 348 -17.40 -11.58 0.92
N VAL A 349 -18.71 -11.66 1.19
CA VAL A 349 -19.23 -11.63 2.57
C VAL A 349 -18.81 -12.86 3.37
N VAL A 350 -18.78 -14.04 2.72
CA VAL A 350 -18.33 -15.29 3.33
C VAL A 350 -16.84 -15.22 3.67
N ASN A 351 -16.00 -14.85 2.71
CA ASN A 351 -14.56 -14.81 2.92
C ASN A 351 -14.10 -13.63 3.76
N ALA A 352 -14.83 -12.50 3.75
CA ALA A 352 -14.55 -11.41 4.66
C ALA A 352 -14.81 -11.81 6.12
N SER A 353 -15.90 -12.54 6.37
CA SER A 353 -16.17 -13.09 7.70
C SER A 353 -15.07 -14.10 8.11
N ARG A 354 -14.76 -15.04 7.22
CA ARG A 354 -13.72 -16.05 7.43
C ARG A 354 -12.36 -15.44 7.77
N PHE A 355 -11.85 -14.52 6.96
CA PHE A 355 -10.48 -13.99 7.10
C PHE A 355 -10.35 -12.85 8.12
N SER A 356 -11.46 -12.21 8.51
CA SER A 356 -11.48 -11.35 9.71
C SER A 356 -11.58 -12.14 11.01
N GLY A 357 -12.01 -13.41 10.94
CA GLY A 357 -12.32 -14.23 12.11
C GLY A 357 -13.57 -13.75 12.85
N ARG A 358 -14.45 -12.97 12.19
CA ARG A 358 -15.66 -12.38 12.78
C ARG A 358 -16.87 -12.67 11.93
N ASP A 359 -18.01 -12.83 12.58
CA ASP A 359 -19.29 -12.90 11.89
C ASP A 359 -19.71 -11.50 11.42
N LEU A 360 -19.50 -11.19 10.14
CA LEU A 360 -19.77 -9.86 9.59
C LEU A 360 -21.18 -9.71 9.01
N ARG A 361 -22.10 -10.67 9.23
CA ARG A 361 -23.48 -10.57 8.69
C ARG A 361 -24.17 -9.29 9.12
N SER A 362 -24.17 -8.99 10.43
CA SER A 362 -24.76 -7.75 10.95
C SER A 362 -24.13 -6.47 10.36
N PHE A 363 -22.84 -6.52 10.02
CA PHE A 363 -22.14 -5.41 9.38
C PHE A 363 -22.63 -5.20 7.95
N PHE A 364 -22.70 -6.27 7.16
CA PHE A 364 -23.19 -6.21 5.77
C PHE A 364 -24.68 -5.87 5.69
N ASP A 365 -25.50 -6.40 6.60
CA ASP A 365 -26.93 -6.11 6.69
C ASP A 365 -27.16 -4.62 6.95
N LYS A 366 -26.43 -4.02 7.90
CA LYS A 366 -26.52 -2.58 8.15
C LYS A 366 -26.00 -1.74 7.00
N TRP A 367 -24.98 -2.19 6.28
CA TRP A 367 -24.54 -1.51 5.06
C TRP A 367 -25.52 -1.68 3.89
N GLY A 368 -26.47 -2.62 3.97
CA GLY A 368 -27.43 -2.88 2.89
C GLY A 368 -26.80 -3.58 1.69
N VAL A 369 -25.83 -4.47 1.93
CA VAL A 369 -25.28 -5.37 0.90
C VAL A 369 -26.17 -6.60 0.82
N ALA A 370 -26.80 -6.86 -0.33
CA ALA A 370 -27.59 -8.07 -0.51
C ALA A 370 -26.70 -9.28 -0.81
N TYR A 371 -26.84 -10.33 -0.01
CA TYR A 371 -26.20 -11.64 -0.19
C TYR A 371 -27.20 -12.77 0.09
N SER A 372 -26.93 -13.98 -0.42
CA SER A 372 -27.88 -15.08 -0.37
C SER A 372 -28.07 -15.67 1.04
N ALA A 373 -29.20 -16.34 1.24
CA ALA A 373 -29.45 -17.12 2.45
C ALA A 373 -28.41 -18.23 2.67
N GLU A 374 -27.87 -18.81 1.58
CA GLU A 374 -26.82 -19.82 1.65
C GLU A 374 -25.49 -19.22 2.13
N ALA A 375 -25.13 -18.02 1.66
CA ALA A 375 -23.98 -17.29 2.18
C ALA A 375 -24.15 -16.95 3.67
N SER A 376 -25.34 -16.51 4.08
CA SER A 376 -25.65 -16.28 5.50
C SER A 376 -25.51 -17.54 6.36
N LYS A 377 -26.06 -18.67 5.89
CA LYS A 377 -25.95 -19.97 6.56
C LYS A 377 -24.50 -20.44 6.64
N THR A 378 -23.73 -20.25 5.56
CA THR A 378 -22.31 -20.59 5.51
C THR A 378 -21.52 -19.83 6.58
N ILE A 379 -21.78 -18.53 6.75
CA ILE A 379 -21.14 -17.73 7.80
C ILE A 379 -21.60 -18.19 9.20
N ALA A 380 -22.90 -18.45 9.38
CA ALA A 380 -23.45 -18.92 10.65
C ALA A 380 -22.76 -20.22 11.14
N ASN A 381 -22.54 -21.16 10.22
CA ASN A 381 -21.93 -22.45 10.50
C ASN A 381 -20.42 -22.36 10.84
N MET A 382 -19.77 -21.20 10.62
CA MET A 382 -18.39 -20.98 11.05
C MET A 382 -18.28 -20.65 12.54
N GLU A 383 -19.41 -20.34 13.21
CA GLU A 383 -19.48 -20.04 14.66
C GLU A 383 -18.49 -18.95 15.10
N LEU A 384 -18.26 -17.96 14.23
CA LEU A 384 -17.32 -16.88 14.48
C LEU A 384 -17.85 -15.92 15.55
N ALA A 385 -16.93 -15.38 16.35
CA ALA A 385 -17.26 -14.33 17.30
C ALA A 385 -17.81 -13.09 16.58
N GLN A 386 -18.74 -12.39 17.22
CA GLN A 386 -19.21 -11.10 16.71
C GLN A 386 -18.07 -10.06 16.68
N PRO A 387 -18.14 -9.05 15.80
CA PRO A 387 -17.24 -7.91 15.86
C PRO A 387 -17.33 -7.24 17.22
N LEU A 388 -16.17 -6.99 17.82
CA LEU A 388 -16.09 -6.25 19.07
C LEU A 388 -16.61 -4.83 18.86
N GLN A 389 -17.49 -4.37 19.75
CA GLN A 389 -18.01 -3.00 19.73
C GLN A 389 -17.37 -2.23 20.88
N PRO A 390 -16.38 -1.36 20.61
CA PRO A 390 -15.63 -0.70 21.68
C PRO A 390 -16.54 0.08 22.63
N VAL A 391 -16.29 -0.03 23.93
CA VAL A 391 -17.05 0.71 24.94
C VAL A 391 -16.68 2.20 24.98
N GLY A 392 -15.45 2.54 24.56
CA GLY A 392 -14.95 3.91 24.46
C GLY A 392 -13.53 4.00 23.89
N ALA A 393 -12.94 5.20 23.94
CA ALA A 393 -11.56 5.48 23.54
C ALA A 393 -10.91 6.47 24.54
N ASP A 394 -9.65 6.24 24.89
CA ASP A 394 -8.78 7.16 25.63
C ASP A 394 -7.84 7.86 24.63
N THR A 395 -8.27 9.03 24.13
CA THR A 395 -7.46 9.86 23.23
C THR A 395 -6.72 10.92 24.02
N ARG A 396 -5.39 10.95 23.88
CA ARG A 396 -4.52 11.85 24.62
C ARG A 396 -4.13 13.08 23.80
N ASN A 397 -3.71 14.12 24.51
CA ASN A 397 -3.01 15.25 23.90
C ASN A 397 -1.66 14.81 23.34
N ASN A 398 -1.13 15.60 22.40
CA ASN A 398 0.17 15.33 21.79
C ASN A 398 1.29 15.27 22.84
N TRP A 399 1.98 14.14 22.92
CA TRP A 399 3.16 13.95 23.75
C TRP A 399 4.41 14.48 23.04
N ALA A 400 4.95 15.60 23.53
CA ALA A 400 6.19 16.18 23.03
C ALA A 400 7.41 15.50 23.65
N ILE A 401 8.28 14.95 22.81
CA ILE A 401 9.48 14.20 23.20
C ILE A 401 10.72 14.93 22.69
N ALA A 402 11.70 15.14 23.55
CA ALA A 402 13.05 15.53 23.13
C ALA A 402 13.84 14.27 22.75
N ALA A 403 14.38 14.21 21.54
CA ALA A 403 14.99 12.98 20.99
C ALA A 403 16.11 12.40 21.88
N ASN A 404 16.83 13.26 22.60
CA ASN A 404 17.99 12.94 23.42
C ASN A 404 17.66 12.65 24.90
N SER A 405 16.40 12.75 25.31
CA SER A 405 16.00 12.64 26.72
C SER A 405 14.93 11.57 26.90
N ALA A 406 15.07 10.76 27.95
CA ALA A 406 14.01 9.85 28.34
C ALA A 406 12.77 10.66 28.73
N SER A 407 11.60 10.15 28.34
CA SER A 407 10.31 10.78 28.65
C SER A 407 9.27 9.68 28.81
N SER A 408 8.16 10.00 29.46
CA SER A 408 7.01 9.10 29.53
C SER A 408 5.69 9.85 29.47
N THR A 409 4.65 9.10 29.11
CA THR A 409 3.26 9.53 29.17
C THR A 409 2.45 8.41 29.80
N HIS A 410 1.44 8.78 30.58
CA HIS A 410 0.63 7.83 31.34
C HIS A 410 -0.82 8.28 31.40
N GLY A 411 -1.69 7.33 31.73
CA GLY A 411 -3.12 7.54 31.90
C GLY A 411 -3.76 6.33 32.54
N GLN A 412 -5.09 6.31 32.53
CA GLN A 412 -5.85 5.21 33.12
C GLN A 412 -7.09 4.93 32.29
N MET A 413 -7.42 3.65 32.20
CA MET A 413 -8.71 3.20 31.72
C MET A 413 -9.50 2.62 32.88
N GLN A 414 -10.75 3.06 33.02
CA GLN A 414 -11.65 2.61 34.06
C GLN A 414 -12.98 2.15 33.48
N ASP A 415 -13.41 0.96 33.89
CA ASP A 415 -14.73 0.42 33.57
C ASP A 415 -15.22 -0.42 34.76
N GLY A 416 -16.49 -0.27 35.14
CA GLY A 416 -17.06 -0.98 36.30
C GLY A 416 -17.20 -2.50 36.08
N SER A 417 -17.25 -2.93 34.82
CA SER A 417 -17.41 -4.34 34.41
C SER A 417 -16.06 -5.01 34.13
N ALA A 418 -15.12 -4.31 33.48
CA ALA A 418 -13.81 -4.85 33.11
C ALA A 418 -12.76 -4.63 34.20
N LYS A 419 -12.20 -5.73 34.72
CA LYS A 419 -11.31 -5.73 35.91
C LYS A 419 -9.86 -6.10 35.57
N ASN A 420 -9.66 -6.67 34.38
CA ASN A 420 -8.43 -7.28 33.90
C ASN A 420 -7.99 -6.61 32.59
N ILE A 421 -8.10 -5.28 32.55
CA ILE A 421 -7.80 -4.47 31.36
C ILE A 421 -6.29 -4.40 31.12
N ALA A 422 -5.87 -4.71 29.89
CA ALA A 422 -4.51 -4.56 29.39
C ALA A 422 -4.52 -4.20 27.90
N TYR A 423 -3.36 -3.84 27.35
CA TYR A 423 -3.27 -3.22 26.02
C TYR A 423 -2.38 -4.02 25.08
N VAL A 424 -2.88 -4.25 23.88
CA VAL A 424 -2.22 -4.98 22.80
C VAL A 424 -2.11 -4.11 21.55
N ALA A 425 -1.14 -4.41 20.71
CA ALA A 425 -1.04 -3.81 19.39
C ALA A 425 -2.10 -4.37 18.44
N TYR A 426 -2.40 -3.65 17.37
CA TYR A 426 -3.26 -4.14 16.29
C TYR A 426 -2.51 -5.05 15.31
N ASN A 427 -1.17 -4.97 15.30
CA ASN A 427 -0.29 -5.74 14.42
C ASN A 427 0.90 -6.29 15.21
N ILE A 428 1.29 -7.54 14.91
CA ILE A 428 2.45 -8.20 15.51
C ILE A 428 3.78 -7.44 15.31
N ASN A 429 3.91 -6.69 14.21
CA ASN A 429 5.06 -5.84 13.93
C ASN A 429 5.09 -4.57 14.78
N GLU A 430 3.97 -4.20 15.41
CA GLU A 430 3.85 -3.03 16.29
C GLU A 430 3.98 -3.41 17.77
N GLY A 431 3.76 -4.68 18.12
CA GLY A 431 3.86 -5.22 19.48
C GLY A 431 3.05 -6.52 19.63
N PRO A 432 2.95 -7.08 20.84
CA PRO A 432 2.09 -8.24 21.10
C PRO A 432 0.62 -7.94 20.77
N VAL A 433 -0.02 -8.84 20.03
CA VAL A 433 -1.45 -8.76 19.67
C VAL A 433 -2.35 -9.52 20.65
N ASP A 434 -1.75 -10.33 21.51
CA ASP A 434 -2.44 -11.14 22.50
C ASP A 434 -2.12 -10.68 23.93
N LEU A 435 -3.10 -10.86 24.80
CA LEU A 435 -2.91 -10.68 26.23
C LEU A 435 -2.05 -11.81 26.79
N THR A 436 -1.29 -11.51 27.83
CA THR A 436 -0.58 -12.50 28.65
C THR A 436 -1.05 -12.43 30.09
N TRP A 437 -0.65 -13.41 30.92
CA TRP A 437 -0.96 -13.40 32.34
C TRP A 437 0.31 -13.26 33.18
N ALA A 438 0.31 -12.27 34.08
CA ALA A 438 1.30 -12.04 35.13
C ALA A 438 2.75 -11.72 34.68
N ASP A 439 2.97 -11.43 33.40
CA ASP A 439 4.28 -11.01 32.89
C ASP A 439 4.71 -9.65 33.49
N SER A 440 5.98 -9.55 33.88
CA SER A 440 6.57 -8.46 34.67
C SER A 440 7.56 -7.58 33.91
N ASN A 441 7.90 -7.90 32.66
CA ASN A 441 8.78 -7.05 31.84
C ASN A 441 8.03 -5.83 31.30
N TYR A 442 8.66 -5.03 30.44
CA TYR A 442 7.93 -4.06 29.62
C TYR A 442 7.54 -4.68 28.28
N THR A 443 6.44 -4.20 27.71
CA THR A 443 6.02 -4.50 26.35
C THR A 443 6.78 -3.59 25.40
N LYS A 444 7.54 -4.15 24.45
CA LYS A 444 8.15 -3.38 23.38
C LYS A 444 7.08 -3.01 22.34
N LEU A 445 6.98 -1.73 22.01
CA LEU A 445 6.13 -1.22 20.95
C LEU A 445 6.98 -0.62 19.84
N ILE A 446 6.65 -0.89 18.58
CA ILE A 446 7.33 -0.33 17.40
C ILE A 446 6.32 0.50 16.63
N VAL A 447 6.56 1.80 16.54
CA VAL A 447 5.57 2.75 16.01
C VAL A 447 6.17 3.57 14.88
N PRO A 448 5.54 3.61 13.70
CA PRO A 448 6.00 4.46 12.61
C PRO A 448 5.86 5.95 12.97
N ALA A 449 6.83 6.74 12.55
CA ALA A 449 6.84 8.18 12.66
C ALA A 449 7.32 8.81 11.34
N TRP A 450 6.76 9.96 11.00
CA TRP A 450 6.97 10.66 9.74
C TRP A 450 7.68 11.98 9.97
N ASP A 451 8.66 12.31 9.12
CA ASP A 451 9.22 13.66 9.04
C ASP A 451 8.37 14.60 8.16
N GLN A 452 8.78 15.86 8.03
CA GLN A 452 8.11 16.85 7.18
C GLN A 452 8.11 16.49 5.68
N SER A 453 9.03 15.63 5.27
CA SER A 453 9.12 15.10 3.92
C SER A 453 8.27 13.84 3.72
N ASN A 454 7.51 13.36 4.72
CA ASN A 454 6.83 12.06 4.73
C ASN A 454 7.79 10.84 4.69
N LYS A 455 9.06 11.01 5.04
CA LYS A 455 9.97 9.88 5.25
C LYS A 455 9.59 9.19 6.56
N ILE A 456 9.59 7.86 6.54
CA ILE A 456 9.14 7.03 7.65
C ILE A 456 10.35 6.51 8.42
N SER A 457 10.33 6.70 9.73
CA SER A 457 11.21 6.09 10.73
C SER A 457 10.36 5.21 11.66
N TYR A 458 10.97 4.22 12.30
CA TYR A 458 10.26 3.36 13.26
C TYR A 458 10.87 3.56 14.64
N LEU A 459 10.04 3.98 15.60
CA LEU A 459 10.46 4.27 16.96
C LEU A 459 10.07 3.13 17.89
N THR A 460 10.97 2.79 18.80
CA THR A 460 10.74 1.83 19.87
C THR A 460 10.30 2.55 21.15
N PHE A 461 9.21 2.07 21.74
CA PHE A 461 8.72 2.49 23.05
C PHE A 461 8.61 1.31 24.01
N ARG A 462 8.65 1.60 25.32
CA ARG A 462 8.47 0.62 26.39
C ARG A 462 7.15 0.86 27.09
N GLY A 463 6.22 -0.08 27.00
CA GLY A 463 4.91 -0.03 27.60
C GLY A 463 4.83 -0.85 28.88
N THR A 464 4.15 -0.32 29.89
CA THR A 464 3.88 -1.01 31.15
C THR A 464 2.52 -0.60 31.71
N ARG A 465 1.95 -1.41 32.60
CA ARG A 465 0.71 -1.07 33.30
C ARG A 465 0.72 -1.47 34.76
N SER A 466 -0.18 -0.91 35.55
CA SER A 466 -0.46 -1.27 36.94
C SER A 466 -1.96 -1.15 37.24
N ASN A 467 -2.46 -1.91 38.21
CA ASN A 467 -3.88 -1.84 38.62
C ASN A 467 -3.94 -1.39 40.08
N GLY A 468 -4.34 -0.13 40.34
CA GLY A 468 -4.75 0.36 41.66
C GLY A 468 -3.84 0.00 42.85
N GLY A 469 -2.52 0.19 42.73
CA GLY A 469 -1.53 -0.09 43.78
C GLY A 469 -0.78 -1.43 43.67
N CYS A 470 -1.14 -2.28 42.71
CA CYS A 470 -0.40 -3.49 42.39
C CYS A 470 0.94 -3.22 41.67
N ALA A 471 1.82 -4.23 41.66
CA ALA A 471 3.12 -4.17 40.98
C ALA A 471 2.99 -3.82 39.49
N LYS A 472 3.97 -3.07 38.97
CA LYS A 472 4.13 -2.76 37.55
C LYS A 472 4.32 -4.06 36.75
N ARG A 473 3.63 -4.17 35.61
CA ARG A 473 3.63 -5.33 34.71
C ARG A 473 3.83 -4.88 33.26
N SER A 474 4.04 -5.84 32.36
CA SER A 474 4.03 -5.57 30.92
C SER A 474 2.66 -5.03 30.50
N LEU A 475 2.64 -4.17 29.49
CA LEU A 475 1.44 -3.47 29.03
C LEU A 475 0.32 -4.43 28.62
N ASN A 476 0.67 -5.57 28.02
CA ASN A 476 -0.25 -6.61 27.56
C ASN A 476 -0.56 -7.71 28.61
N SER A 477 0.01 -7.62 29.82
CA SER A 477 -0.31 -8.55 30.91
C SER A 477 -1.65 -8.18 31.53
N ALA A 478 -2.59 -9.10 31.73
CA ALA A 478 -3.97 -8.79 32.12
C ALA A 478 -4.37 -9.17 33.57
N THR A 479 -3.40 -9.51 34.42
CA THR A 479 -3.65 -9.89 35.83
C THR A 479 -4.40 -8.81 36.62
N GLY A 480 -5.50 -9.22 37.27
CA GLY A 480 -6.33 -8.37 38.14
C GLY A 480 -5.69 -8.04 39.49
N CYS A 481 -6.32 -7.13 40.24
CA CYS A 481 -5.90 -6.67 41.56
C CYS A 481 -7.12 -6.58 42.51
N ALA A 482 -6.90 -6.58 43.82
CA ALA A 482 -7.95 -6.55 44.84
C ALA A 482 -8.79 -5.25 44.84
N GLN A 483 -8.28 -4.16 44.25
CA GLN A 483 -9.03 -2.94 43.93
C GLN A 483 -9.46 -3.00 42.46
N PRO A 484 -10.68 -3.48 42.14
CA PRO A 484 -11.11 -3.68 40.76
C PRO A 484 -11.44 -2.36 40.07
N GLY A 485 -11.04 -2.24 38.80
CA GLY A 485 -11.63 -1.29 37.86
C GLY A 485 -10.68 -0.30 37.19
N TYR A 486 -9.43 -0.14 37.65
CA TYR A 486 -8.46 0.77 37.02
C TYR A 486 -7.28 0.02 36.41
N SER A 487 -6.96 0.32 35.15
CA SER A 487 -5.70 -0.07 34.50
C SER A 487 -4.93 1.19 34.13
N TYR A 488 -3.90 1.49 34.92
CA TYR A 488 -2.99 2.60 34.70
C TYR A 488 -1.92 2.17 33.72
N TRP A 489 -1.89 2.78 32.55
CA TRP A 489 -0.88 2.53 31.52
C TRP A 489 0.21 3.59 31.58
N ASN A 490 1.43 3.21 31.22
CA ASN A 490 2.59 4.07 31.12
C ASN A 490 3.45 3.65 29.92
N ILE A 491 3.72 4.59 29.03
CA ILE A 491 4.55 4.40 27.85
C ILE A 491 5.77 5.31 27.95
N GLU A 492 6.94 4.73 27.75
CA GLU A 492 8.23 5.39 27.91
C GLU A 492 8.98 5.42 26.59
N TYR A 493 9.59 6.57 26.31
CA TYR A 493 10.56 6.75 25.25
C TYR A 493 11.96 6.77 25.87
N HIS A 494 12.86 5.98 25.27
CA HIS A 494 14.25 5.90 25.68
C HIS A 494 15.16 6.18 24.47
N PRO A 495 16.07 7.17 24.53
CA PRO A 495 16.98 7.46 23.42
C PRO A 495 17.85 6.27 23.01
N GLN A 496 18.25 5.43 23.97
CA GLN A 496 19.06 4.23 23.72
C GLN A 496 18.36 3.15 22.86
N ASP A 497 17.02 3.14 22.82
CA ASP A 497 16.26 2.23 21.97
C ASP A 497 16.05 2.81 20.55
N ASN A 498 16.42 4.07 20.35
CA ASN A 498 16.18 4.85 19.15
C ASN A 498 17.47 5.57 18.69
N PRO A 499 18.59 4.85 18.47
CA PRO A 499 19.85 5.48 18.10
C PRO A 499 19.75 6.13 16.71
N GLY A 500 20.35 7.32 16.57
CA GLY A 500 20.52 7.98 15.27
C GLY A 500 19.24 8.55 14.65
N LEU A 501 18.20 8.81 15.46
CA LEU A 501 17.06 9.60 15.00
C LEU A 501 17.53 10.98 14.51
N LYS A 502 16.96 11.43 13.39
CA LYS A 502 17.25 12.72 12.78
C LYS A 502 15.96 13.43 12.41
N GLY A 503 15.93 14.74 12.66
CA GLY A 503 14.83 15.61 12.27
C GLY A 503 13.58 15.47 13.13
N ASN A 504 12.64 16.39 12.90
CA ASN A 504 11.39 16.44 13.63
C ASN A 504 10.41 15.39 13.10
N LEU A 505 9.97 14.50 13.99
CA LEU A 505 9.10 13.38 13.66
C LEU A 505 7.73 13.55 14.32
N ARG A 506 6.69 13.03 13.68
CA ARG A 506 5.35 12.89 14.24
C ARG A 506 4.85 11.46 14.08
N GLY A 507 4.11 10.96 15.06
CA GLY A 507 3.49 9.64 14.99
C GLY A 507 2.31 9.51 15.95
N ARG A 508 1.71 8.32 15.97
CA ARG A 508 0.59 7.98 16.86
C ARG A 508 0.74 6.55 17.36
N ILE A 509 0.68 6.36 18.66
CA ILE A 509 0.59 5.04 19.29
C ILE A 509 -0.90 4.69 19.39
N GLN A 510 -1.32 3.64 18.70
CA GLN A 510 -2.69 3.13 18.75
C GLN A 510 -2.68 1.71 19.31
N LEU A 511 -3.38 1.48 20.42
CA LEU A 511 -3.47 0.19 21.08
C LEU A 511 -4.92 -0.19 21.34
N ALA A 512 -5.18 -1.49 21.27
CA ALA A 512 -6.42 -2.11 21.68
C ALA A 512 -6.37 -2.40 23.18
N ALA A 513 -7.26 -1.79 23.95
CA ALA A 513 -7.53 -2.22 25.32
C ALA A 513 -8.49 -3.42 25.30
N ARG A 514 -8.17 -4.45 26.07
CA ARG A 514 -8.91 -5.72 26.15
C ARG A 514 -8.97 -6.21 27.59
N ASP A 515 -9.99 -6.98 27.91
CA ASP A 515 -10.13 -7.64 29.21
C ASP A 515 -9.98 -9.17 29.05
N TRP A 516 -9.21 -9.79 29.94
CA TRP A 516 -8.93 -11.23 29.90
C TRP A 516 -10.19 -12.10 30.11
N LYS A 517 -11.16 -11.64 30.89
CA LYS A 517 -12.35 -12.40 31.30
C LYS A 517 -13.60 -11.97 30.54
N LEU A 518 -13.60 -10.78 29.94
CA LEU A 518 -14.68 -10.26 29.12
C LEU A 518 -14.22 -10.13 27.66
N PRO A 519 -14.24 -11.22 26.86
CA PRO A 519 -13.73 -11.21 25.49
C PRO A 519 -14.53 -10.29 24.53
N ALA A 520 -15.74 -9.90 24.90
CA ALA A 520 -16.56 -8.95 24.15
C ALA A 520 -16.28 -7.48 24.54
N TRP A 521 -15.55 -7.23 25.63
CA TRP A 521 -15.19 -5.89 26.07
C TRP A 521 -13.90 -5.42 25.40
N GLY A 522 -13.89 -4.17 24.95
CA GLY A 522 -12.67 -3.53 24.47
C GLY A 522 -12.83 -2.03 24.32
N ALA A 523 -11.71 -1.35 24.24
CA ALA A 523 -11.63 0.09 24.03
C ALA A 523 -10.35 0.41 23.23
N GLN A 524 -10.16 1.68 22.86
CA GLN A 524 -8.96 2.16 22.17
C GLN A 524 -8.13 3.05 23.10
N LEU A 525 -6.80 2.97 22.97
CA LEU A 525 -5.86 3.95 23.49
C LEU A 525 -5.14 4.61 22.31
N ASP A 526 -5.17 5.94 22.26
CA ASP A 526 -4.65 6.72 21.16
C ASP A 526 -3.80 7.90 21.64
N ILE A 527 -2.50 7.84 21.34
CA ILE A 527 -1.51 8.79 21.84
C ILE A 527 -0.74 9.39 20.65
N PRO A 528 -1.10 10.59 20.18
CA PRO A 528 -0.26 11.34 19.25
C PRO A 528 1.04 11.77 19.95
N PHE A 529 2.15 11.75 19.21
CA PHE A 529 3.44 12.22 19.69
C PHE A 529 4.21 12.97 18.61
N THR A 530 5.12 13.83 19.08
CA THR A 530 6.13 14.50 18.25
C THR A 530 7.49 14.33 18.90
N VAL A 531 8.50 14.01 18.11
CA VAL A 531 9.90 13.98 18.55
C VAL A 531 10.62 15.16 17.92
N ALA A 532 11.17 16.03 18.77
CA ALA A 532 12.00 17.15 18.33
C ALA A 532 13.48 16.76 18.40
N ASP A 533 14.19 17.00 17.29
CA ASP A 533 15.64 16.87 17.24
C ASP A 533 16.26 18.13 17.84
N THR A 534 16.72 18.03 19.10
CA THR A 534 17.25 19.19 19.84
C THR A 534 18.72 19.48 19.52
N PHE A 535 19.29 18.86 18.47
CA PHE A 535 20.66 19.11 18.00
C PHE A 535 20.76 20.12 16.84
N GLN A 536 19.68 20.87 16.55
CA GLN A 536 19.71 21.96 15.56
C GLN A 536 20.25 23.27 16.14
#